data_AF-A0A1C6P8Q9-F1
#
_entry.id   AF-A0A1C6P8Q9-F1
#
_cell.length_a   1.000
_cell.length_b   1.000
_cell.length_c   1.000
_cell.angle_alpha   90.00
_cell.angle_beta   90.00
_cell.angle_gamma   90.00
#
_symmetry.space_group_name_H-M   'P 1'
#
loop_
_entity.id
_entity.type
_entity.pdbx_description
1 polymer ?
#
loop_
_entity_poly.entity_id
_entity_poly.type
_entity_poly.pdbx_seq_one_letter_code
_entity_poly.pdbx_strand_id
1 'polypeptide(L)'
;MQNTEKRGRGAEGAEAAGVTDRTRGALRAPEARLPIGLGLFLVVVSAVLFAMVPGALANARAYATAPTCPAGTRSDSCTASVPATVEGTESKPVGKGHEYWLLVTERGSDDVHRVKMAGHDPVYEAVHAGDHVVLDYWRGEIRAVSSGDAVQETDASPTDGWRLPTGFGLLTLPFGLGMLAAGLWYRFRYLARRRVAPWQITVPTLTGVLLGCLGLLAGWAGGGVLEAFTVTAAGIPPAVGLATLVAWWVTRREVRAADTGGIVPVPPKGKQCVHAAVHGDVPYSVDGFGLLVVGDGRPAATPDPDGSFARRSLPESLTVRELRPLRPEDPVGWANSYKYDAVVLECRDGDRRVRVVTRRVDAPVVLGALTDPLTGPTTAPGDGGHRPSRTPRADGP
;
A
#
# COMPACT_ATOMS: atom_id res chain seq x y z
N MET A 1 25.09 -70.47 9.03
CA MET A 1 24.69 -69.51 7.97
C MET A 1 23.35 -68.90 8.36
N GLN A 2 23.35 -67.79 9.08
CA GLN A 2 22.24 -66.83 9.28
C GLN A 2 22.69 -65.84 10.38
N ASN A 3 22.23 -64.59 10.29
CA ASN A 3 22.54 -63.42 11.12
C ASN A 3 23.79 -62.60 10.79
N THR A 4 23.68 -61.71 9.80
CA THR A 4 24.36 -60.39 9.79
C THR A 4 23.72 -59.45 8.76
N GLU A 5 22.47 -59.01 8.94
CA GLU A 5 21.91 -57.96 8.05
C GLU A 5 20.73 -57.21 8.69
N LYS A 6 20.97 -56.47 9.80
CA LYS A 6 19.93 -55.57 10.35
C LYS A 6 20.45 -54.42 11.22
N ARG A 7 21.61 -53.85 10.88
CA ARG A 7 22.18 -52.66 11.56
C ARG A 7 22.75 -51.71 10.51
N GLY A 8 21.92 -50.83 9.93
CA GLY A 8 22.43 -49.87 8.95
C GLY A 8 21.40 -48.93 8.33
N ARG A 9 20.30 -48.58 9.02
CA ARG A 9 19.26 -47.71 8.45
C ARG A 9 18.61 -46.75 9.45
N GLY A 10 19.37 -46.34 10.46
CA GLY A 10 18.89 -45.49 11.56
C GLY A 10 19.60 -44.14 11.72
N ALA A 11 20.68 -43.87 10.99
CA ALA A 11 21.52 -42.69 11.23
C ALA A 11 21.45 -41.60 10.13
N GLU A 12 21.08 -41.94 8.89
CA GLU A 12 21.05 -40.95 7.78
C GLU A 12 19.79 -40.06 7.74
N GLY A 13 18.77 -40.33 8.57
CA GLY A 13 17.53 -39.54 8.59
C GLY A 13 17.57 -38.28 9.45
N ALA A 14 18.54 -38.16 10.37
CA ALA A 14 18.61 -37.04 11.32
C ALA A 14 19.46 -35.86 10.81
N GLU A 15 20.35 -36.09 9.84
CA GLU A 15 21.27 -35.05 9.35
C GLU A 15 20.66 -34.17 8.24
N ALA A 16 19.65 -34.67 7.53
CA ALA A 16 18.94 -33.91 6.50
C ALA A 16 17.96 -32.84 7.05
N ALA A 17 17.55 -32.94 8.32
CA ALA A 17 16.65 -31.97 8.96
C ALA A 17 17.38 -30.74 9.53
N GLY A 18 18.70 -30.80 9.75
CA GLY A 18 19.50 -29.71 10.32
C GLY A 18 20.03 -28.69 9.30
N VAL A 19 20.04 -29.03 8.01
CA VAL A 19 20.66 -28.20 6.96
C VAL A 19 19.73 -27.15 6.37
N THR A 20 18.41 -27.30 6.51
CA THR A 20 17.42 -26.36 5.95
C THR A 20 17.17 -25.12 6.80
N ASP A 21 17.64 -25.08 8.05
CA ASP A 21 17.39 -23.93 8.95
C ASP A 21 18.51 -22.88 8.91
N ARG A 22 19.77 -23.28 8.69
CA ARG A 22 20.90 -22.33 8.60
C ARG A 22 20.93 -21.51 7.32
N THR A 23 20.39 -22.02 6.21
CA THR A 23 20.36 -21.31 4.92
C THR A 23 19.24 -20.27 4.82
N ARG A 24 18.22 -20.30 5.70
CA ARG A 24 17.14 -19.30 5.74
C ARG A 24 17.51 -18.00 6.44
N GLY A 25 18.58 -17.98 7.24
CA GLY A 25 19.07 -16.78 7.92
C GLY A 25 19.82 -15.79 7.01
N ALA A 26 20.49 -16.28 5.97
CA ALA A 26 21.34 -15.47 5.10
C ALA A 26 20.59 -14.72 3.99
N LEU A 27 19.39 -15.17 3.62
CA LEU A 27 18.60 -14.59 2.53
C LEU A 27 17.74 -13.37 2.91
N ARG A 28 17.67 -12.99 4.19
CA ARG A 28 16.82 -11.86 4.66
C ARG A 28 17.55 -10.53 4.86
N ALA A 29 18.88 -10.51 4.77
CA ALA A 29 19.67 -9.27 4.85
C ALA A 29 19.58 -8.29 3.64
N PRO A 30 19.27 -8.72 2.39
CA PRO A 30 19.21 -7.77 1.26
C PRO A 30 17.92 -6.92 1.23
N GLU A 31 16.83 -7.37 1.85
CA GLU A 31 15.52 -6.69 1.75
C GLU A 31 15.50 -5.30 2.41
N ALA A 32 16.29 -5.09 3.47
CA ALA A 32 16.37 -3.79 4.16
C ALA A 32 17.27 -2.76 3.45
N ARG A 33 18.14 -3.20 2.52
CA ARG A 33 19.06 -2.28 1.80
C ARG A 33 18.36 -1.51 0.70
N LEU A 34 17.36 -2.14 0.08
CA LEU A 34 16.58 -1.54 -1.01
C LEU A 34 15.82 -0.27 -0.60
N PRO A 35 15.05 -0.23 0.52
CA PRO A 35 14.34 0.99 0.93
C PRO A 35 15.28 2.12 1.36
N ILE A 36 16.44 1.79 1.98
CA ILE A 36 17.43 2.80 2.36
C ILE A 36 18.08 3.39 1.11
N GLY A 37 18.49 2.54 0.15
CA GLY A 37 19.09 2.98 -1.11
C GLY A 37 18.13 3.84 -1.93
N LEU A 38 16.88 3.40 -2.09
CA LEU A 38 15.86 4.17 -2.81
C LEU A 38 15.51 5.48 -2.08
N GLY A 39 15.36 5.44 -0.76
CA GLY A 39 15.11 6.64 0.05
C GLY A 39 16.22 7.67 -0.06
N LEU A 40 17.48 7.24 0.02
CA LEU A 40 18.65 8.12 -0.17
C LEU A 40 18.69 8.70 -1.59
N PHE A 41 18.47 7.87 -2.61
CA PHE A 41 18.41 8.32 -4.01
C PHE A 41 17.36 9.43 -4.19
N LEU A 42 16.14 9.25 -3.67
CA LEU A 42 15.08 10.25 -3.76
C LEU A 42 15.40 11.55 -3.02
N VAL A 43 16.06 11.48 -1.86
CA VAL A 43 16.52 12.67 -1.13
C VAL A 43 17.59 13.42 -1.95
N VAL A 44 18.52 12.71 -2.58
CA VAL A 44 19.55 13.32 -3.46
C VAL A 44 18.90 13.97 -4.68
N VAL A 45 17.97 13.28 -5.35
CA VAL A 45 17.21 13.84 -6.48
C VAL A 45 16.48 15.11 -6.05
N SER A 46 15.79 15.08 -4.91
CA SER A 46 15.11 16.25 -4.35
C SER A 46 16.07 17.41 -4.09
N ALA A 47 17.24 17.13 -3.49
CA ALA A 47 18.25 18.15 -3.24
C ALA A 47 18.77 18.79 -4.55
N VAL A 48 19.00 17.99 -5.59
CA VAL A 48 19.40 18.50 -6.92
C VAL A 48 18.30 19.38 -7.53
N LEU A 49 17.03 18.94 -7.45
CA LEU A 49 15.90 19.73 -7.94
C LEU A 49 15.79 21.08 -7.20
N PHE A 50 15.88 21.08 -5.87
CA PHE A 50 15.87 22.31 -5.09
C PHE A 50 17.08 23.21 -5.36
N ALA A 51 18.25 22.64 -5.68
CA ALA A 51 19.42 23.42 -6.06
C ALA A 51 19.25 24.17 -7.40
N MET A 52 18.34 23.72 -8.28
CA MET A 52 18.01 24.42 -9.54
C MET A 52 17.07 25.61 -9.36
N VAL A 53 16.28 25.62 -8.27
CA VAL A 53 15.23 26.64 -8.02
C VAL A 53 15.80 28.07 -7.92
N PRO A 54 16.91 28.35 -7.21
CA PRO A 54 17.48 29.70 -7.16
C PRO A 54 17.87 30.25 -8.54
N GLY A 55 18.41 29.40 -9.41
CA GLY A 55 18.77 29.78 -10.79
C GLY A 55 17.54 30.12 -11.62
N ALA A 56 16.49 29.29 -11.54
CA ALA A 56 15.22 29.55 -12.21
C ALA A 56 14.56 30.85 -11.72
N LEU A 57 14.55 31.10 -10.40
CA LEU A 57 14.05 32.33 -9.82
C LEU A 57 14.87 33.55 -10.21
N ALA A 58 16.19 33.44 -10.28
CA ALA A 58 17.06 34.51 -10.75
C ALA A 58 16.78 34.85 -12.22
N ASN A 59 16.54 33.84 -13.05
CA ASN A 59 16.19 34.01 -14.47
C ASN A 59 14.82 34.70 -14.62
N ALA A 60 13.82 34.25 -13.85
CA ALA A 60 12.49 34.87 -13.82
C ALA A 60 12.53 36.33 -13.37
N ARG A 61 13.31 36.64 -12.31
CA ARG A 61 13.51 38.02 -11.86
C ARG A 61 14.24 38.86 -12.90
N ALA A 62 15.30 38.32 -13.51
CA ALA A 62 16.05 39.03 -14.55
C ALA A 62 15.15 39.39 -15.75
N TYR A 63 14.27 38.49 -16.16
CA TYR A 63 13.25 38.75 -17.17
C TYR A 63 12.25 39.83 -16.71
N ALA A 64 11.67 39.69 -15.52
CA ALA A 64 10.68 40.64 -15.00
C ALA A 64 11.24 42.05 -14.79
N THR A 65 12.54 42.19 -14.51
CA THR A 65 13.21 43.49 -14.35
C THR A 65 13.97 43.96 -15.58
N ALA A 66 13.92 43.21 -16.70
CA ALA A 66 14.62 43.60 -17.91
C ALA A 66 14.02 44.90 -18.46
N PRO A 67 14.84 45.95 -18.72
CA PRO A 67 14.35 47.17 -19.33
C PRO A 67 13.90 46.91 -20.76
N THR A 68 13.04 47.77 -21.31
CA THR A 68 12.68 47.72 -22.72
C THR A 68 13.87 48.10 -23.61
N CYS A 69 14.08 47.35 -24.68
CA CYS A 69 15.13 47.65 -25.65
C CYS A 69 14.84 48.96 -26.40
N PRO A 70 15.89 49.72 -26.79
CA PRO A 70 15.75 50.79 -27.76
C PRO A 70 15.07 50.30 -29.05
N ALA A 71 14.23 51.16 -29.66
CA ALA A 71 13.49 50.80 -30.85
C ALA A 71 14.39 50.25 -31.96
N GLY A 72 14.00 49.10 -32.54
CA GLY A 72 14.75 48.43 -33.60
C GLY A 72 15.97 47.63 -33.14
N THR A 73 16.22 47.51 -31.84
CA THR A 73 17.32 46.69 -31.30
C THR A 73 16.80 45.48 -30.53
N ARG A 74 17.53 44.36 -30.63
CA ARG A 74 17.34 43.15 -29.82
C ARG A 74 18.62 42.88 -29.06
N SER A 75 18.51 42.58 -27.76
CA SER A 75 19.66 42.24 -26.91
C SER A 75 19.23 41.27 -25.82
N ASP A 76 20.19 40.54 -25.26
CA ASP A 76 20.01 39.58 -24.17
C ASP A 76 19.71 40.24 -22.83
N SER A 77 19.94 41.55 -22.72
CA SER A 77 19.81 42.33 -21.48
C SER A 77 18.52 43.12 -21.38
N CYS A 78 17.69 43.17 -22.42
CA CYS A 78 16.46 43.96 -22.48
C CYS A 78 15.33 43.18 -23.16
N THR A 79 14.09 43.63 -22.98
CA THR A 79 12.90 43.07 -23.64
C THR A 79 12.55 43.88 -24.88
N ALA A 80 12.40 43.22 -26.02
CA ALA A 80 12.04 43.88 -27.28
C ALA A 80 10.63 43.47 -27.72
N SER A 81 9.72 44.44 -27.82
CA SER A 81 8.36 44.23 -28.32
C SER A 81 8.31 44.44 -29.83
N VAL A 82 7.90 43.42 -30.57
CA VAL A 82 7.90 43.42 -32.04
C VAL A 82 6.48 43.14 -32.55
N PRO A 83 5.90 44.04 -33.37
CA PRO A 83 4.59 43.80 -33.94
C PRO A 83 4.64 42.64 -34.95
N ALA A 84 3.68 41.73 -34.86
CA ALA A 84 3.52 40.58 -35.75
C ALA A 84 2.06 40.42 -36.16
N THR A 85 1.85 39.65 -37.22
CA THR A 85 0.52 39.25 -37.69
C THR A 85 0.36 37.76 -37.49
N VAL A 86 -0.79 37.34 -36.99
CA VAL A 86 -1.11 35.92 -36.81
C VAL A 86 -1.44 35.32 -38.17
N GLU A 87 -0.75 34.26 -38.57
CA GLU A 87 -1.07 33.48 -39.78
C GLU A 87 -2.09 32.39 -39.47
N GLY A 88 -2.06 31.86 -38.25
CA GLY A 88 -2.99 30.84 -37.79
C GLY A 88 -2.63 30.24 -36.44
N THR A 89 -3.45 29.30 -36.01
CA THR A 89 -3.27 28.53 -34.77
C THR A 89 -3.25 27.04 -35.11
N GLU A 90 -2.39 26.27 -34.44
CA GLU A 90 -2.38 24.82 -34.50
C GLU A 90 -2.55 24.24 -33.10
N SER A 91 -3.53 23.34 -32.93
CA SER A 91 -3.60 22.48 -31.76
C SER A 91 -3.16 21.07 -32.14
N LYS A 92 -2.14 20.54 -31.47
CA LYS A 92 -1.67 19.17 -31.65
C LYS A 92 -1.96 18.35 -30.40
N PRO A 93 -2.73 17.24 -30.48
CA PRO A 93 -2.92 16.37 -29.34
C PRO A 93 -1.60 15.67 -29.00
N VAL A 94 -1.20 15.73 -27.73
CA VAL A 94 0.00 15.07 -27.20
C VAL A 94 -0.40 14.24 -25.97
N GLY A 95 -0.55 12.92 -26.18
CA GLY A 95 -1.00 12.00 -25.15
C GLY A 95 -2.42 12.30 -24.67
N LYS A 96 -2.55 12.79 -23.43
CA LYS A 96 -3.83 13.19 -22.82
C LYS A 96 -4.07 14.71 -22.86
N GLY A 97 -3.14 15.48 -23.42
CA GLY A 97 -3.20 16.94 -23.47
C GLY A 97 -3.12 17.48 -24.89
N HIS A 98 -3.04 18.81 -24.99
CA HIS A 98 -2.90 19.54 -26.25
C HIS A 98 -1.71 20.48 -26.15
N GLU A 99 -0.91 20.54 -27.23
CA GLU A 99 0.03 21.62 -27.44
C GLU A 99 -0.60 22.68 -28.34
N TYR A 100 -0.50 23.92 -27.91
CA TYR A 100 -1.05 25.09 -28.60
C TYR A 100 0.10 25.83 -29.25
N TRP A 101 0.09 25.91 -30.59
CA TRP A 101 1.11 26.58 -31.37
C TRP A 101 0.49 27.75 -32.12
N LEU A 102 1.07 28.94 -31.98
CA LEU A 102 0.68 30.13 -32.71
C LEU A 102 1.67 30.33 -33.87
N LEU A 103 1.15 30.49 -35.09
CA LEU A 103 1.92 30.81 -36.28
C LEU A 103 1.86 32.31 -36.49
N VAL A 104 3.01 32.99 -36.45
CA VAL A 104 3.10 34.44 -36.51
C VAL A 104 4.18 34.89 -37.50
N THR A 105 3.89 35.94 -38.26
CA THR A 105 4.84 36.58 -39.17
C THR A 105 5.19 37.95 -38.63
N GLU A 106 6.48 38.23 -38.43
CA GLU A 106 6.93 39.54 -37.95
C GLU A 106 6.70 40.62 -39.01
N ARG A 107 6.33 41.84 -38.58
CA ARG A 107 6.14 42.94 -39.52
C ARG A 107 7.47 43.27 -40.23
N GLY A 108 7.50 43.09 -41.54
CA GLY A 108 8.67 43.34 -42.38
C GLY A 108 9.59 42.14 -42.59
N SER A 109 9.19 40.97 -42.08
CA SER A 109 9.76 39.67 -42.44
C SER A 109 8.72 38.83 -43.17
N ASP A 110 9.15 37.95 -44.07
CA ASP A 110 8.30 36.92 -44.70
C ASP A 110 8.41 35.56 -43.97
N ASP A 111 9.20 35.50 -42.88
CA ASP A 111 9.41 34.27 -42.12
C ASP A 111 8.28 34.03 -41.13
N VAL A 112 7.64 32.86 -41.24
CA VAL A 112 6.61 32.39 -40.30
C VAL A 112 7.27 31.71 -39.10
N HIS A 113 7.09 32.29 -37.93
CA HIS A 113 7.53 31.73 -36.65
C HIS A 113 6.45 30.87 -36.02
N ARG A 114 6.86 29.71 -35.49
CA ARG A 114 5.99 28.77 -34.79
C ARG A 114 6.25 28.84 -33.29
N VAL A 115 5.33 29.46 -32.56
CA VAL A 115 5.48 29.79 -31.14
C VAL A 115 4.63 28.84 -30.30
N LYS A 116 5.25 28.14 -29.34
CA LYS A 116 4.51 27.28 -28.41
C LYS A 116 3.95 28.11 -27.27
N MET A 117 2.63 28.14 -27.14
CA MET A 117 1.93 28.85 -26.06
C MET A 117 1.92 28.00 -24.80
N ALA A 118 1.98 28.63 -23.61
CA ALA A 118 1.95 27.91 -22.34
C ALA A 118 0.58 27.28 -22.02
N GLY A 119 -0.49 27.69 -22.72
CA GLY A 119 -1.85 27.20 -22.53
C GLY A 119 -2.80 27.65 -23.64
N HIS A 120 -4.10 27.40 -23.43
CA HIS A 120 -5.16 27.77 -24.38
C HIS A 120 -5.55 29.26 -24.29
N ASP A 121 -5.57 29.80 -23.07
CA ASP A 121 -6.07 31.15 -22.78
C ASP A 121 -4.94 32.03 -22.22
N PRO A 122 -5.03 33.38 -22.33
CA PRO A 122 -6.12 34.15 -22.93
C PRO A 122 -5.91 34.58 -24.39
N VAL A 123 -4.69 34.53 -24.93
CA VAL A 123 -4.40 35.07 -26.28
C VAL A 123 -4.70 34.04 -27.36
N TYR A 124 -4.29 32.78 -27.19
CA TYR A 124 -4.45 31.75 -28.21
C TYR A 124 -5.92 31.49 -28.58
N GLU A 125 -6.85 31.54 -27.63
CA GLU A 125 -8.29 31.44 -27.88
C GLU A 125 -8.86 32.67 -28.61
N ALA A 126 -8.34 33.87 -28.30
CA ALA A 126 -8.91 35.13 -28.78
C ALA A 126 -8.46 35.52 -30.21
N VAL A 127 -7.27 35.09 -30.63
CA VAL A 127 -6.64 35.53 -31.89
C VAL A 127 -6.98 34.65 -33.07
N HIS A 128 -7.18 35.28 -34.22
CA HIS A 128 -7.47 34.65 -35.50
C HIS A 128 -6.42 35.04 -36.55
N ALA A 129 -6.39 34.30 -37.66
CA ALA A 129 -5.53 34.64 -38.79
C ALA A 129 -5.84 36.05 -39.30
N GLY A 130 -4.82 36.87 -39.46
CA GLY A 130 -4.90 38.30 -39.81
C GLY A 130 -4.83 39.26 -38.62
N ASP A 131 -5.00 38.78 -37.39
CA ASP A 131 -4.94 39.65 -36.21
C ASP A 131 -3.51 40.15 -35.94
N HIS A 132 -3.42 41.35 -35.37
CA HIS A 132 -2.15 41.93 -34.95
C HIS A 132 -1.86 41.60 -33.50
N VAL A 133 -0.67 41.06 -33.27
CA VAL A 133 -0.15 40.73 -31.94
C VAL A 133 1.20 41.39 -31.75
N VAL A 134 1.64 41.49 -30.50
CA VAL A 134 2.98 41.96 -30.16
C VAL A 134 3.74 40.81 -29.51
N LEU A 135 4.91 40.50 -30.07
CA LEU A 135 5.81 39.47 -29.57
C LEU A 135 6.85 40.11 -28.66
N ASP A 136 6.95 39.64 -27.42
CA ASP A 136 7.96 40.11 -26.48
C ASP A 136 9.15 39.16 -26.48
N TYR A 137 10.28 39.66 -26.97
CA TYR A 137 11.54 38.93 -27.05
C TYR A 137 12.41 39.16 -25.82
N TRP A 138 13.04 38.10 -25.33
CA TRP A 138 14.13 38.19 -24.36
C TRP A 138 15.16 37.07 -24.59
N ARG A 139 16.42 37.48 -24.78
CA ARG A 139 17.53 36.59 -25.15
C ARG A 139 17.28 35.80 -26.43
N GLY A 140 16.76 36.50 -27.45
CA GLY A 140 16.49 35.92 -28.76
C GLY A 140 15.28 34.98 -28.84
N GLU A 141 14.59 34.71 -27.73
CA GLU A 141 13.40 33.85 -27.69
C GLU A 141 12.14 34.69 -27.40
N ILE A 142 11.03 34.32 -28.02
CA ILE A 142 9.71 34.90 -27.76
C ILE A 142 9.26 34.37 -26.39
N ARG A 143 9.09 35.26 -25.41
CA ARG A 143 8.69 34.89 -24.04
C ARG A 143 7.20 35.09 -23.80
N ALA A 144 6.62 36.15 -24.35
CA ALA A 144 5.20 36.43 -24.26
C ALA A 144 4.65 36.92 -25.60
N VAL A 145 3.34 36.75 -25.76
CA VAL A 145 2.54 37.30 -26.86
C VAL A 145 1.43 38.13 -26.24
N SER A 146 1.24 39.35 -26.72
CA SER A 146 0.16 40.22 -26.29
C SER A 146 -0.78 40.58 -27.45
N SER A 147 -2.08 40.68 -27.14
CA SER A 147 -3.15 41.08 -28.05
C SER A 147 -4.09 42.00 -27.30
N GLY A 148 -4.04 43.30 -27.60
CA GLY A 148 -4.75 44.32 -26.83
C GLY A 148 -4.32 44.31 -25.36
N ASP A 149 -5.28 44.11 -24.45
CA ASP A 149 -5.03 44.02 -23.00
C ASP A 149 -4.65 42.61 -22.53
N ALA A 150 -4.78 41.59 -23.39
CA ALA A 150 -4.46 40.21 -23.06
C ALA A 150 -2.96 39.95 -23.27
N VAL A 151 -2.31 39.37 -22.27
CA VAL A 151 -0.92 38.90 -22.35
C VAL A 151 -0.91 37.42 -22.02
N GLN A 152 -0.21 36.64 -22.84
CA GLN A 152 -0.02 35.22 -22.60
C GLN A 152 1.45 34.85 -22.74
N GLU A 153 1.97 34.17 -21.72
CA GLU A 153 3.32 33.63 -21.73
C GLU A 153 3.41 32.42 -22.67
N THR A 154 4.58 32.25 -23.26
CA THR A 154 4.95 31.09 -24.09
C THR A 154 5.58 29.99 -23.24
N ASP A 155 5.72 28.79 -23.78
CA ASP A 155 6.43 27.67 -23.12
C ASP A 155 7.92 27.98 -22.86
N ALA A 156 8.48 28.94 -23.61
CA ALA A 156 9.84 29.43 -23.39
C ALA A 156 9.93 30.42 -22.22
N SER A 157 8.83 30.91 -21.65
CA SER A 157 8.89 31.91 -20.59
C SER A 157 9.61 31.42 -19.33
N PRO A 158 10.58 32.17 -18.77
CA PRO A 158 11.28 31.77 -17.55
C PRO A 158 10.42 31.90 -16.28
N THR A 159 9.26 32.56 -16.36
CA THR A 159 8.39 32.89 -15.21
C THR A 159 8.00 31.66 -14.39
N ASP A 160 7.78 30.52 -15.06
CA ASP A 160 7.33 29.27 -14.45
C ASP A 160 8.41 28.19 -14.37
N GLY A 161 9.66 28.50 -14.74
CA GLY A 161 10.76 27.52 -14.77
C GLY A 161 11.09 26.89 -13.41
N TRP A 162 10.64 27.49 -12.31
CA TRP A 162 10.81 26.95 -10.96
C TRP A 162 9.76 25.92 -10.56
N ARG A 163 8.61 25.85 -11.25
CA ARG A 163 7.44 25.03 -10.85
C ARG A 163 7.75 23.54 -10.87
N LEU A 164 8.33 23.04 -11.97
CA LEU A 164 8.70 21.63 -12.10
C LEU A 164 9.72 21.18 -11.04
N PRO A 165 10.90 21.81 -10.89
CA PRO A 165 11.87 21.37 -9.88
C PRO A 165 11.32 21.49 -8.46
N THR A 166 10.56 22.55 -8.15
CA THR A 166 9.95 22.71 -6.82
C THR A 166 8.90 21.63 -6.55
N GLY A 167 7.97 21.40 -7.49
CA GLY A 167 6.91 20.41 -7.35
C GLY A 167 7.43 18.99 -7.23
N PHE A 168 8.37 18.58 -8.08
CA PHE A 168 8.99 17.24 -7.98
C PHE A 168 9.92 17.12 -6.77
N GLY A 169 10.61 18.19 -6.37
CA GLY A 169 11.40 18.23 -5.14
C GLY A 169 10.53 17.99 -3.91
N LEU A 170 9.38 18.67 -3.83
CA LEU A 170 8.39 18.51 -2.77
C LEU A 170 7.69 17.15 -2.79
N LEU A 171 7.50 16.53 -3.97
CA LEU A 171 6.97 15.17 -4.09
C LEU A 171 7.96 14.13 -3.54
N THR A 172 9.22 14.22 -3.97
CA THR A 172 10.24 13.20 -3.72
C THR A 172 10.83 13.27 -2.32
N LEU A 173 10.94 14.46 -1.72
CA LEU A 173 11.53 14.63 -0.39
C LEU A 173 10.82 13.87 0.73
N PRO A 174 9.51 14.09 1.00
CA PRO A 174 8.82 13.42 2.11
C PRO A 174 8.71 11.92 1.89
N PHE A 175 8.59 11.48 0.63
CA PHE A 175 8.60 10.07 0.28
C PHE A 175 9.98 9.42 0.55
N GLY A 176 11.05 10.06 0.09
CA GLY A 176 12.43 9.61 0.33
C GLY A 176 12.79 9.57 1.82
N LEU A 177 12.43 10.61 2.57
CA LEU A 177 12.60 10.66 4.03
C LEU A 177 11.79 9.57 4.75
N GLY A 178 10.55 9.32 4.32
CA GLY A 178 9.72 8.25 4.85
C GLY A 178 10.33 6.86 4.64
N MET A 179 10.82 6.58 3.42
CA MET A 179 11.50 5.33 3.10
C MET A 179 12.81 5.16 3.88
N LEU A 180 13.61 6.22 3.99
CA LEU A 180 14.87 6.22 4.72
C LEU A 180 14.63 6.00 6.22
N ALA A 181 13.65 6.71 6.80
CA ALA A 181 13.26 6.52 8.19
C ALA A 181 12.74 5.09 8.45
N ALA A 182 11.91 4.54 7.56
CA ALA A 182 11.41 3.18 7.66
C ALA A 182 12.55 2.15 7.55
N GLY A 183 13.49 2.32 6.63
CA GLY A 183 14.65 1.45 6.45
C GLY A 183 15.62 1.49 7.63
N LEU A 184 15.92 2.68 8.15
CA LEU A 184 16.72 2.85 9.37
C LEU A 184 16.01 2.27 10.58
N TRP A 185 14.71 2.54 10.75
CA TRP A 185 13.90 1.96 11.80
C TRP A 185 13.93 0.44 11.74
N TYR A 186 13.75 -0.14 10.56
CA TYR A 186 13.85 -1.58 10.36
C TYR A 186 15.24 -2.09 10.76
N ARG A 187 16.31 -1.47 10.29
CA ARG A 187 17.69 -1.85 10.62
C ARG A 187 17.96 -1.82 12.14
N PHE A 188 17.51 -0.78 12.84
CA PHE A 188 17.82 -0.61 14.27
C PHE A 188 16.85 -1.35 15.19
N ARG A 189 15.57 -1.50 14.83
CA ARG A 189 14.54 -2.13 15.68
C ARG A 189 14.32 -3.61 15.40
N TYR A 190 14.68 -4.13 14.23
CA TYR A 190 14.59 -5.57 13.94
C TYR A 190 15.48 -6.40 14.88
N LEU A 191 16.60 -5.83 15.33
CA LEU A 191 17.49 -6.47 16.31
C LEU A 191 16.86 -6.58 17.71
N ALA A 192 15.88 -5.74 18.05
CA ALA A 192 15.29 -5.66 19.39
C ALA A 192 13.83 -6.15 19.48
N ARG A 193 13.06 -6.14 18.38
CA ARG A 193 11.66 -6.60 18.35
C ARG A 193 11.37 -7.38 17.06
N ARG A 194 11.05 -8.67 17.19
CA ARG A 194 10.70 -9.61 16.09
C ARG A 194 9.39 -9.30 15.34
N ARG A 195 8.71 -8.17 15.62
CA ARG A 195 7.46 -7.77 14.96
C ARG A 195 7.54 -6.33 14.49
N VAL A 196 7.72 -6.15 13.18
CA VAL A 196 7.34 -4.92 12.50
C VAL A 196 5.95 -5.18 11.93
N ALA A 197 4.93 -4.65 12.60
CA ALA A 197 3.60 -4.70 12.03
C ALA A 197 3.58 -3.85 10.76
N PRO A 198 2.95 -4.31 9.65
CA PRO A 198 3.05 -3.66 8.34
C PRO A 198 2.62 -2.18 8.38
N TRP A 199 1.69 -1.83 9.28
CA TRP A 199 1.23 -0.45 9.48
C TRP A 199 2.35 0.51 9.89
N GLN A 200 3.41 0.04 10.56
CA GLN A 200 4.54 0.87 10.98
C GLN A 200 5.35 1.40 9.79
N ILE A 201 5.28 0.73 8.65
CA ILE A 201 5.93 1.16 7.40
C ILE A 201 4.91 1.85 6.50
N THR A 202 3.73 1.25 6.33
CA THR A 202 2.75 1.77 5.36
C THR A 202 2.18 3.12 5.76
N VAL A 203 1.93 3.37 7.06
CA VAL A 203 1.40 4.66 7.53
C VAL A 203 2.36 5.81 7.23
N PRO A 204 3.62 5.84 7.69
CA PRO A 204 4.51 6.97 7.40
C PRO A 204 4.83 7.11 5.92
N THR A 205 4.91 6.00 5.18
CA THR A 205 5.12 6.02 3.73
C THR A 205 3.94 6.69 3.02
N LEU A 206 2.71 6.29 3.35
CA LEU A 206 1.50 6.87 2.77
C LEU A 206 1.35 8.34 3.16
N THR A 207 1.66 8.70 4.40
CA THR A 207 1.71 10.10 4.85
C THR A 207 2.70 10.91 4.03
N GLY A 208 3.90 10.38 3.77
CA GLY A 208 4.91 11.02 2.93
C GLY A 208 4.44 11.20 1.49
N VAL A 209 3.76 10.20 0.91
CA VAL A 209 3.18 10.28 -0.44
C VAL A 209 2.09 11.36 -0.50
N LEU A 210 1.16 11.37 0.44
CA LEU A 210 0.07 12.36 0.47
C LEU A 210 0.62 13.78 0.61
N LEU A 211 1.61 13.97 1.49
CA LEU A 211 2.28 15.26 1.67
C LEU A 211 3.04 15.68 0.40
N GLY A 212 3.70 14.72 -0.26
CA GLY A 212 4.40 14.97 -1.52
C GLY A 212 3.45 15.34 -2.66
N CYS A 213 2.30 14.67 -2.77
CA CYS A 213 1.26 15.02 -3.74
C CYS A 213 0.70 16.43 -3.47
N LEU A 214 0.49 16.78 -2.21
CA LEU A 214 0.05 18.13 -1.84
C LEU A 214 1.09 19.17 -2.26
N GLY A 215 2.38 18.93 -2.01
CA GLY A 215 3.44 19.84 -2.40
C GLY A 215 3.64 19.95 -3.92
N LEU A 216 3.44 18.86 -4.66
CA LEU A 216 3.40 18.89 -6.12
C LEU A 216 2.26 19.79 -6.61
N LEU A 217 1.03 19.56 -6.14
CA LEU A 217 -0.13 20.36 -6.52
C LEU A 217 0.05 21.83 -6.16
N ALA A 218 0.63 22.12 -4.99
CA ALA A 218 0.93 23.48 -4.58
C ALA A 218 2.00 24.15 -5.47
N GLY A 219 3.00 23.39 -5.94
CA GLY A 219 4.00 23.88 -6.90
C GLY A 219 3.41 24.18 -8.29
N TRP A 220 2.38 23.43 -8.70
CA TRP A 220 1.69 23.64 -9.98
C TRP A 220 0.65 24.77 -9.93
N ALA A 221 -0.13 24.84 -8.85
CA ALA A 221 -1.23 25.79 -8.72
C ALA A 221 -0.80 27.13 -8.09
N GLY A 222 0.30 27.16 -7.34
CA GLY A 222 0.74 28.34 -6.60
C GLY A 222 1.28 29.45 -7.50
N GLY A 223 1.14 30.68 -7.03
CA GLY A 223 1.71 31.89 -7.63
C GLY A 223 3.20 32.07 -7.32
N GLY A 224 3.77 31.27 -6.41
CA GLY A 224 5.18 31.37 -6.07
C GLY A 224 5.73 30.21 -5.24
N VAL A 225 7.07 30.15 -5.19
CA VAL A 225 7.81 29.14 -4.43
C VAL A 225 7.43 29.15 -2.95
N LEU A 226 7.32 30.33 -2.34
CA LEU A 226 6.96 30.47 -0.92
C LEU A 226 5.57 29.89 -0.65
N GLU A 227 4.60 30.15 -1.52
CA GLU A 227 3.24 29.62 -1.40
C GLU A 227 3.23 28.09 -1.48
N ALA A 228 3.99 27.51 -2.41
CA ALA A 228 4.13 26.06 -2.51
C ALA A 228 4.69 25.45 -1.20
N PHE A 229 5.72 26.06 -0.62
CA PHE A 229 6.29 25.63 0.65
C PHE A 229 5.34 25.84 1.83
N THR A 230 4.62 26.95 1.91
CA THR A 230 3.69 27.22 3.02
C THR A 230 2.49 26.28 2.98
N VAL A 231 1.92 26.01 1.81
CA VAL A 231 0.83 25.04 1.65
C VAL A 231 1.31 23.64 2.05
N THR A 232 2.50 23.23 1.60
CA THR A 232 3.08 21.93 1.99
C THR A 232 3.30 21.86 3.50
N ALA A 233 3.89 22.91 4.09
CA ALA A 233 4.16 22.98 5.53
C ALA A 233 2.86 22.96 6.36
N ALA A 234 1.83 23.68 5.93
CA ALA A 234 0.50 23.67 6.54
C ALA A 234 -0.19 22.30 6.46
N GLY A 235 0.16 21.47 5.46
CA GLY A 235 -0.28 20.08 5.36
C GLY A 235 0.35 19.12 6.35
N ILE A 236 1.49 19.47 6.99
CA ILE A 236 2.20 18.58 7.91
C ILE A 236 1.37 18.25 9.16
N PRO A 237 0.83 19.21 9.93
CA PRO A 237 0.07 18.92 11.14
C PRO A 237 -1.13 17.98 10.93
N PRO A 238 -2.04 18.20 9.95
CA PRO A 238 -3.16 17.29 9.75
C PRO A 238 -2.70 15.91 9.25
N ALA A 239 -1.66 15.84 8.40
CA ALA A 239 -1.13 14.57 7.92
C ALA A 239 -0.53 13.73 9.07
N VAL A 240 0.25 14.37 9.96
CA VAL A 240 0.80 13.72 11.17
C VAL A 240 -0.31 13.38 12.16
N GLY A 241 -1.29 14.26 12.37
CA GLY A 241 -2.45 14.00 13.22
C GLY A 241 -3.26 12.78 12.77
N LEU A 242 -3.53 12.66 11.47
CA LEU A 242 -4.21 11.49 10.90
C LEU A 242 -3.34 10.23 11.02
N ALA A 243 -2.04 10.31 10.71
CA ALA A 243 -1.12 9.18 10.80
C ALA A 243 -1.02 8.63 12.24
N THR A 244 -0.91 9.52 13.22
CA THR A 244 -0.86 9.18 14.65
C THR A 244 -2.19 8.60 15.14
N LEU A 245 -3.33 9.14 14.70
CA LEU A 245 -4.65 8.59 14.99
C LEU A 245 -4.82 7.16 14.44
N VAL A 246 -4.41 6.93 13.19
CA VAL A 246 -4.46 5.61 12.55
C VAL A 246 -3.52 4.64 13.27
N ALA A 247 -2.28 5.04 13.55
CA ALA A 247 -1.32 4.24 14.31
C ALA A 247 -1.84 3.88 15.70
N TRP A 248 -2.42 4.85 16.42
CA TRP A 248 -3.04 4.63 17.73
C TRP A 248 -4.23 3.67 17.65
N TRP A 249 -5.08 3.82 16.63
CA TRP A 249 -6.24 2.93 16.46
C TRP A 249 -5.83 1.49 16.14
N VAL A 250 -4.83 1.31 15.26
CA VAL A 250 -4.30 -0.03 14.93
C VAL A 250 -3.60 -0.66 16.14
N THR A 251 -2.75 0.08 16.84
CA THR A 251 -2.10 -0.44 18.07
C THR A 251 -3.12 -0.79 19.15
N ARG A 252 -4.17 0.02 19.32
CA ARG A 252 -5.25 -0.29 20.24
C ARG A 252 -6.01 -1.56 19.84
N ARG A 253 -6.21 -1.79 18.53
CA ARG A 253 -6.77 -3.05 18.02
C ARG A 253 -5.85 -4.24 18.28
N GLU A 254 -4.55 -4.11 18.07
CA GLU A 254 -3.56 -5.16 18.36
C GLU A 254 -3.50 -5.50 19.86
N VAL A 255 -3.53 -4.50 20.74
CA VAL A 255 -3.55 -4.73 22.19
C VAL A 255 -4.84 -5.42 22.62
N ARG A 256 -5.99 -4.98 22.10
CA ARG A 256 -7.27 -5.65 22.36
C ARG A 256 -7.29 -7.07 21.82
N ALA A 257 -6.71 -7.30 20.65
CA ALA A 257 -6.56 -8.63 20.07
C ALA A 257 -5.70 -9.55 20.92
N ALA A 258 -4.62 -8.99 21.51
CA ALA A 258 -3.69 -9.72 22.36
C ALA A 258 -4.27 -10.12 23.71
N ASP A 259 -5.24 -9.38 24.23
CA ASP A 259 -5.90 -9.68 25.49
C ASP A 259 -6.82 -10.90 25.36
N THR A 260 -6.35 -12.07 25.77
CA THR A 260 -7.13 -13.32 25.78
C THR A 260 -7.86 -13.57 27.10
N GLY A 261 -7.73 -12.69 28.11
CA GLY A 261 -8.19 -12.94 29.47
C GLY A 261 -9.72 -13.07 29.63
N GLY A 262 -10.49 -12.50 28.70
CA GLY A 262 -11.96 -12.58 28.70
C GLY A 262 -12.54 -13.81 27.99
N ILE A 263 -11.72 -14.71 27.45
CA ILE A 263 -12.21 -15.88 26.72
C ILE A 263 -12.48 -17.02 27.71
N VAL A 264 -13.76 -17.32 27.91
CA VAL A 264 -14.24 -18.36 28.82
C VAL A 264 -14.77 -19.55 27.98
N PRO A 265 -14.55 -20.81 28.39
CA PRO A 265 -15.11 -21.97 27.70
C PRO A 265 -16.65 -21.90 27.66
N VAL A 266 -17.23 -22.10 26.48
CA VAL A 266 -18.68 -22.18 26.27
C VAL A 266 -18.99 -23.51 25.58
N PRO A 267 -19.82 -24.39 26.18
CA PRO A 267 -20.19 -25.64 25.53
C PRO A 267 -20.97 -25.36 24.23
N PRO A 268 -20.69 -26.07 23.13
CA PRO A 268 -21.40 -25.87 21.87
C PRO A 268 -22.88 -26.27 22.02
N LYS A 269 -23.80 -25.45 21.48
CA LYS A 269 -25.26 -25.68 21.57
C LYS A 269 -25.80 -26.74 20.59
N GLY A 270 -24.92 -27.40 19.84
CA GLY A 270 -25.22 -28.35 18.77
C GLY A 270 -24.10 -28.39 17.75
N LYS A 271 -24.28 -29.13 16.65
CA LYS A 271 -23.30 -29.22 15.56
C LYS A 271 -23.03 -27.83 14.97
N GLN A 272 -21.78 -27.38 15.03
CA GLN A 272 -21.32 -26.13 14.44
C GLN A 272 -19.98 -26.35 13.73
N CYS A 273 -19.80 -25.73 12.57
CA CYS A 273 -18.50 -25.64 11.89
C CYS A 273 -17.92 -24.25 12.15
N VAL A 274 -16.77 -24.20 12.81
CA VAL A 274 -16.08 -22.94 13.14
C VAL A 274 -14.75 -22.84 12.42
N HIS A 275 -14.29 -21.62 12.17
CA HIS A 275 -12.99 -21.40 11.55
C HIS A 275 -11.87 -21.67 12.55
N ALA A 276 -11.32 -22.88 12.52
CA ALA A 276 -10.17 -23.25 13.29
C ALA A 276 -9.28 -24.24 12.53
N ALA A 277 -7.96 -24.02 12.60
CA ALA A 277 -6.97 -24.88 11.99
C ALA A 277 -6.10 -25.52 13.06
N VAL A 278 -5.84 -26.81 12.92
CA VAL A 278 -4.97 -27.57 13.81
C VAL A 278 -3.59 -27.69 13.20
N HIS A 279 -2.55 -27.39 13.97
CA HIS A 279 -1.17 -27.50 13.53
C HIS A 279 -0.30 -28.16 14.59
N GLY A 280 0.49 -29.14 14.17
CA GLY A 280 1.47 -29.82 15.02
C GLY A 280 1.98 -31.08 14.34
N ASP A 281 2.97 -31.73 14.94
CA ASP A 281 3.47 -33.02 14.47
C ASP A 281 2.53 -34.15 14.93
N VAL A 282 1.29 -34.15 14.42
CA VAL A 282 0.21 -35.07 14.81
C VAL A 282 -0.58 -35.52 13.57
N PRO A 283 -1.11 -36.76 13.54
CA PRO A 283 -1.72 -37.33 12.33
C PRO A 283 -3.02 -36.65 11.88
N TYR A 284 -3.63 -35.83 12.73
CA TYR A 284 -4.83 -35.05 12.43
C TYR A 284 -4.54 -33.58 12.08
N SER A 285 -3.27 -33.16 12.04
CA SER A 285 -2.84 -31.88 11.49
C SER A 285 -2.69 -32.03 9.97
N VAL A 286 -3.72 -31.64 9.21
CA VAL A 286 -3.74 -31.77 7.75
C VAL A 286 -3.77 -30.39 7.11
N ASP A 287 -2.83 -30.13 6.20
CA ASP A 287 -2.83 -28.88 5.43
C ASP A 287 -4.13 -28.74 4.63
N GLY A 288 -4.70 -27.53 4.64
CA GLY A 288 -5.99 -27.24 4.01
C GLY A 288 -7.21 -27.47 4.92
N PHE A 289 -7.04 -28.05 6.12
CA PHE A 289 -8.12 -28.20 7.09
C PHE A 289 -8.23 -26.93 7.93
N GLY A 290 -9.01 -25.97 7.42
CA GLY A 290 -9.24 -24.66 8.04
C GLY A 290 -10.50 -24.56 8.89
N LEU A 291 -11.23 -25.66 9.08
CA LEU A 291 -12.48 -25.71 9.82
C LEU A 291 -12.45 -26.81 10.89
N LEU A 292 -13.18 -26.57 11.97
CA LEU A 292 -13.35 -27.50 13.08
C LEU A 292 -14.86 -27.68 13.34
N VAL A 293 -15.32 -28.93 13.29
CA VAL A 293 -16.67 -29.31 13.69
C VAL A 293 -16.69 -29.49 15.20
N VAL A 294 -17.63 -28.85 15.90
CA VAL A 294 -17.84 -28.93 17.34
C VAL A 294 -19.32 -29.22 17.66
N GLY A 295 -19.59 -29.82 18.83
CA GLY A 295 -20.96 -30.08 19.30
C GLY A 295 -21.70 -31.25 18.63
N ASP A 296 -20.99 -32.06 17.85
CA ASP A 296 -21.46 -33.32 17.23
C ASP A 296 -20.53 -34.46 17.68
N GLY A 297 -20.45 -34.66 19.00
CA GLY A 297 -19.44 -35.50 19.65
C GLY A 297 -18.07 -34.83 19.72
N ARG A 298 -17.01 -35.61 19.53
CA ARG A 298 -15.62 -35.11 19.61
C ARG A 298 -15.34 -34.08 18.52
N PRO A 299 -14.60 -32.99 18.83
CA PRO A 299 -14.18 -32.04 17.83
C PRO A 299 -13.46 -32.73 16.66
N ALA A 300 -13.72 -32.30 15.42
CA ALA A 300 -13.11 -32.90 14.24
C ALA A 300 -12.67 -31.83 13.22
N ALA A 301 -11.41 -31.89 12.78
CA ALA A 301 -10.91 -31.00 11.74
C ALA A 301 -11.44 -31.45 10.36
N THR A 302 -11.77 -30.50 9.50
CA THR A 302 -12.33 -30.77 8.17
C THR A 302 -11.98 -29.64 7.18
N PRO A 303 -11.90 -29.91 5.87
CA PRO A 303 -11.87 -28.88 4.84
C PRO A 303 -13.29 -28.47 4.38
N ASP A 304 -14.32 -29.22 4.78
CA ASP A 304 -15.70 -29.06 4.31
C ASP A 304 -16.46 -28.00 5.15
N PRO A 305 -17.02 -26.94 4.53
CA PRO A 305 -17.84 -25.94 5.23
C PRO A 305 -19.05 -26.54 5.97
N ASP A 306 -19.65 -27.61 5.44
CA ASP A 306 -20.79 -28.30 6.08
C ASP A 306 -20.34 -29.30 7.15
N GLY A 307 -19.03 -29.52 7.21
CA GLY A 307 -18.35 -30.47 8.07
C GLY A 307 -18.96 -31.86 7.96
N SER A 308 -19.40 -32.28 6.79
CA SER A 308 -19.96 -33.61 6.51
C SER A 308 -18.89 -34.61 6.05
N PHE A 309 -17.87 -34.11 5.35
CA PHE A 309 -16.83 -34.92 4.71
C PHE A 309 -15.44 -34.77 5.35
N ALA A 310 -14.57 -35.76 5.12
CA ALA A 310 -13.16 -35.77 5.50
C ALA A 310 -12.86 -35.36 6.96
N ARG A 311 -13.73 -35.75 7.90
CA ARG A 311 -13.56 -35.45 9.33
C ARG A 311 -12.34 -36.19 9.90
N ARG A 312 -11.46 -35.45 10.57
CA ARG A 312 -10.37 -35.98 11.39
C ARG A 312 -10.64 -35.63 12.85
N SER A 313 -11.25 -36.57 13.58
CA SER A 313 -11.55 -36.39 15.01
C SER A 313 -10.28 -36.16 15.81
N LEU A 314 -10.32 -35.17 16.71
CA LEU A 314 -9.24 -34.87 17.64
C LEU A 314 -9.28 -35.91 18.78
N PRO A 315 -8.11 -36.36 19.27
CA PRO A 315 -8.03 -37.39 20.31
C PRO A 315 -8.42 -36.84 21.68
N GLU A 316 -8.82 -37.72 22.59
CA GLU A 316 -9.20 -37.39 23.98
C GLU A 316 -8.00 -36.95 24.82
N SER A 317 -6.81 -37.39 24.44
CA SER A 317 -5.55 -37.00 25.07
C SER A 317 -5.17 -35.54 24.80
N LEU A 318 -5.86 -34.85 23.88
CA LEU A 318 -5.61 -33.45 23.58
C LEU A 318 -6.15 -32.56 24.69
N THR A 319 -5.25 -31.90 25.41
CA THR A 319 -5.56 -31.02 26.54
C THR A 319 -5.13 -29.59 26.25
N VAL A 320 -6.01 -28.60 26.47
CA VAL A 320 -5.67 -27.18 26.33
C VAL A 320 -4.80 -26.74 27.51
N ARG A 321 -3.73 -25.99 27.25
CA ARG A 321 -2.76 -25.51 28.24
C ARG A 321 -2.81 -23.99 28.42
N GLU A 322 -2.78 -23.25 27.33
CA GLU A 322 -2.70 -21.79 27.34
C GLU A 322 -3.52 -21.20 26.18
N LEU A 323 -4.17 -20.06 26.42
CA LEU A 323 -4.72 -19.21 25.37
C LEU A 323 -3.82 -18.00 25.20
N ARG A 324 -3.32 -17.79 23.99
CA ARG A 324 -2.43 -16.68 23.68
C ARG A 324 -2.75 -16.06 22.33
N PRO A 325 -2.31 -14.81 22.08
CA PRO A 325 -2.28 -14.28 20.73
C PRO A 325 -1.31 -15.07 19.84
N LEU A 326 -1.47 -14.88 18.54
CA LEU A 326 -0.50 -15.31 17.54
C LEU A 326 0.90 -14.83 17.93
N ARG A 327 1.93 -15.68 17.79
CA ARG A 327 3.36 -15.40 18.01
C ARG A 327 4.17 -15.58 16.70
N PRO A 328 5.37 -14.98 16.55
CA PRO A 328 6.16 -15.07 15.32
C PRO A 328 6.55 -16.50 14.89
N GLU A 329 6.61 -17.43 15.84
CA GLU A 329 6.88 -18.86 15.61
C GLU A 329 5.66 -19.67 15.16
N ASP A 330 4.50 -19.03 15.03
CA ASP A 330 3.31 -19.66 14.45
C ASP A 330 3.39 -19.69 12.92
N PRO A 331 2.68 -20.62 12.25
CA PRO A 331 2.65 -20.71 10.80
C PRO A 331 2.34 -19.38 10.11
N VAL A 332 3.15 -19.00 9.11
CA VAL A 332 3.08 -17.70 8.41
C VAL A 332 1.69 -17.46 7.79
N GLY A 333 1.02 -18.51 7.33
CA GLY A 333 -0.32 -18.41 6.74
C GLY A 333 -1.39 -17.92 7.72
N TRP A 334 -1.22 -18.15 9.03
CA TRP A 334 -2.23 -17.79 10.02
C TRP A 334 -2.41 -16.29 10.18
N ALA A 335 -1.33 -15.52 10.08
CA ALA A 335 -1.41 -14.05 10.14
C ALA A 335 -2.32 -13.49 9.02
N ASN A 336 -2.29 -14.11 7.83
CA ASN A 336 -3.11 -13.69 6.71
C ASN A 336 -4.57 -14.17 6.84
N SER A 337 -4.77 -15.42 7.27
CA SER A 337 -6.10 -16.03 7.39
C SER A 337 -6.94 -15.45 8.53
N TYR A 338 -6.31 -15.14 9.68
CA TYR A 338 -7.01 -14.71 10.90
C TYR A 338 -6.77 -13.23 11.26
N LYS A 339 -5.83 -12.55 10.59
CA LYS A 339 -5.51 -11.13 10.77
C LYS A 339 -5.33 -10.76 12.26
N TYR A 340 -6.06 -9.75 12.72
CA TYR A 340 -5.99 -9.24 14.09
C TYR A 340 -6.89 -10.02 15.07
N ASP A 341 -7.69 -10.99 14.61
CA ASP A 341 -8.66 -11.68 15.48
C ASP A 341 -8.21 -13.11 15.83
N ALA A 342 -6.93 -13.43 15.60
CA ALA A 342 -6.38 -14.75 15.83
C ALA A 342 -6.16 -15.03 17.33
N VAL A 343 -6.74 -16.12 17.82
CA VAL A 343 -6.45 -16.71 19.14
C VAL A 343 -5.84 -18.08 18.91
N VAL A 344 -4.72 -18.35 19.59
CA VAL A 344 -4.04 -19.64 19.54
C VAL A 344 -4.24 -20.35 20.87
N LEU A 345 -4.87 -21.52 20.81
CA LEU A 345 -4.95 -22.46 21.90
C LEU A 345 -3.73 -23.36 21.81
N GLU A 346 -2.83 -23.24 22.78
CA GLU A 346 -1.73 -24.19 22.94
C GLU A 346 -2.25 -25.44 23.64
N CYS A 347 -2.22 -26.55 22.92
CA CYS A 347 -2.68 -27.84 23.37
C CYS A 347 -1.51 -28.82 23.48
N ARG A 348 -1.72 -29.90 24.23
CA ARG A 348 -0.79 -31.01 24.37
C ARG A 348 -1.52 -32.32 24.14
N ASP A 349 -0.99 -33.14 23.24
CA ASP A 349 -1.44 -34.51 22.99
C ASP A 349 -0.30 -35.47 23.37
N GLY A 350 -0.40 -36.09 24.55
CA GLY A 350 0.71 -36.83 25.14
C GLY A 350 1.94 -35.94 25.36
N ASP A 351 3.03 -36.18 24.64
CA ASP A 351 4.24 -35.34 24.67
C ASP A 351 4.35 -34.34 23.51
N ARG A 352 3.39 -34.37 22.59
CA ARG A 352 3.41 -33.55 21.38
C ARG A 352 2.71 -32.22 21.62
N ARG A 353 3.32 -31.14 21.13
CA ARG A 353 2.71 -29.80 21.13
C ARG A 353 1.79 -29.67 19.92
N VAL A 354 0.56 -29.24 20.18
CA VAL A 354 -0.45 -29.01 19.15
C VAL A 354 -0.96 -27.59 19.34
N ARG A 355 -1.14 -26.86 18.25
CA ARG A 355 -1.67 -25.49 18.27
C ARG A 355 -2.95 -25.47 17.48
N VAL A 356 -4.01 -24.97 18.09
CA VAL A 356 -5.28 -24.74 17.39
C VAL A 356 -5.45 -23.24 17.27
N VAL A 357 -5.43 -22.71 16.04
CA VAL A 357 -5.72 -21.30 15.79
C VAL A 357 -7.19 -21.15 15.44
N THR A 358 -7.83 -20.11 15.96
CA THR A 358 -9.22 -19.78 15.65
C THR A 358 -9.45 -18.28 15.70
N ARG A 359 -10.64 -17.83 15.29
CA ARG A 359 -11.07 -16.44 15.48
C ARG A 359 -11.48 -16.21 16.93
N ARG A 360 -11.27 -15.00 17.43
CA ARG A 360 -11.66 -14.60 18.79
C ARG A 360 -13.14 -14.87 19.11
N VAL A 361 -14.02 -14.72 18.12
CA VAL A 361 -15.47 -15.00 18.26
C VAL A 361 -15.78 -16.49 18.45
N ASP A 362 -14.99 -17.36 17.84
CA ASP A 362 -15.17 -18.82 17.87
C ASP A 362 -14.40 -19.47 19.04
N ALA A 363 -13.40 -18.77 19.57
CA ALA A 363 -12.53 -19.25 20.64
C ALA A 363 -13.27 -19.78 21.89
N PRO A 364 -14.35 -19.14 22.40
CA PRO A 364 -15.12 -19.68 23.52
C PRO A 364 -15.70 -21.08 23.24
N VAL A 365 -16.25 -21.28 22.04
CA VAL A 365 -16.90 -22.54 21.65
C VAL A 365 -15.87 -23.62 21.38
N VAL A 366 -14.77 -23.28 20.69
CA VAL A 366 -13.64 -24.20 20.47
C VAL A 366 -13.03 -24.62 21.80
N LEU A 367 -12.81 -23.67 22.71
CA LEU A 367 -12.28 -23.95 24.05
C LEU A 367 -13.22 -24.85 24.85
N GLY A 368 -14.53 -24.56 24.83
CA GLY A 368 -15.53 -25.40 25.48
C GLY A 368 -15.54 -26.83 24.92
N ALA A 369 -15.54 -26.98 23.60
CA ALA A 369 -15.57 -28.29 22.95
C ALA A 369 -14.29 -29.13 23.19
N LEU A 370 -13.14 -28.48 23.42
CA LEU A 370 -11.88 -29.16 23.76
C LEU A 370 -11.74 -29.45 25.26
N THR A 371 -12.45 -28.72 26.11
CA THR A 371 -12.38 -28.90 27.58
C THR A 371 -13.46 -29.85 28.09
N ASP A 372 -14.63 -29.88 27.45
CA ASP A 372 -15.75 -30.76 27.79
C ASP A 372 -16.35 -31.39 26.51
N PRO A 373 -15.71 -32.43 25.96
CA PRO A 373 -16.13 -33.05 24.70
C PRO A 373 -17.39 -33.93 24.81
N LEU A 374 -17.95 -34.15 26.00
CA LEU A 374 -18.99 -35.16 26.25
C LEU A 374 -20.41 -34.59 26.44
N THR A 375 -20.61 -33.27 26.37
CA THR A 375 -21.91 -32.64 26.63
C THR A 375 -22.89 -32.64 25.44
N GLY A 376 -22.58 -33.32 24.31
CA GLY A 376 -23.50 -33.44 23.20
C GLY A 376 -24.70 -34.34 23.56
N PRO A 377 -25.94 -34.01 23.13
CA PRO A 377 -27.06 -34.92 23.27
C PRO A 377 -26.69 -36.19 22.51
N THR A 378 -26.41 -37.26 23.24
CA THR A 378 -26.40 -38.60 22.67
C THR A 378 -27.83 -38.86 22.27
N THR A 379 -28.21 -38.42 21.08
CA THR A 379 -29.42 -38.87 20.41
C THR A 379 -29.18 -40.35 20.20
N ALA A 380 -29.65 -41.15 21.16
CA ALA A 380 -29.72 -42.59 21.01
C ALA A 380 -30.32 -42.83 19.63
N PRO A 381 -29.73 -43.71 18.79
CA PRO A 381 -30.29 -44.02 17.49
C PRO A 381 -31.72 -44.45 17.73
N GLY A 382 -32.65 -43.57 17.36
CA GLY A 382 -34.07 -43.81 17.47
C GLY A 382 -34.34 -45.05 16.67
N ASP A 383 -34.62 -46.11 17.40
CA ASP A 383 -35.12 -47.37 16.89
C ASP A 383 -36.14 -47.05 15.81
N GLY A 384 -35.79 -47.43 14.58
CA GLY A 384 -36.57 -47.18 13.38
C GLY A 384 -37.85 -47.98 13.48
N GLY A 385 -38.83 -47.43 14.19
CA GLY A 385 -40.20 -47.88 14.23
C GLY A 385 -40.74 -47.89 12.81
N HIS A 386 -40.63 -49.06 12.20
CA HIS A 386 -41.23 -49.47 10.95
C HIS A 386 -42.70 -49.04 10.96
N ARG A 387 -43.01 -47.94 10.27
CA ARG A 387 -44.38 -47.48 10.06
C ARG A 387 -44.92 -48.28 8.87
N PRO A 388 -45.84 -49.23 9.06
CA PRO A 388 -46.39 -49.98 7.94
C PRO A 388 -47.17 -49.04 7.02
N SER A 389 -46.85 -49.14 5.74
CA SER A 389 -47.56 -48.55 4.60
C SER A 389 -49.04 -48.89 4.67
N ARG A 390 -49.87 -47.87 4.95
CA ARG A 390 -51.34 -47.97 4.88
C ARG A 390 -51.76 -47.88 3.42
N THR A 391 -52.21 -49.00 2.87
CA THR A 391 -52.84 -49.14 1.56
C THR A 391 -54.08 -48.22 1.46
N PRO A 392 -54.34 -47.55 0.33
CA PRO A 392 -55.61 -46.88 0.10
C PRO A 392 -56.67 -47.94 -0.22
N ARG A 393 -57.72 -48.00 0.60
CA ARG A 393 -58.92 -48.79 0.35
C ARG A 393 -59.81 -47.98 -0.59
N ALA A 394 -59.98 -48.48 -1.80
CA ALA A 394 -61.06 -48.11 -2.70
C ALA A 394 -62.36 -48.68 -2.14
N ASP A 395 -63.39 -47.84 -2.02
CA ASP A 395 -64.80 -48.22 -2.07
C ASP A 395 -65.57 -46.95 -2.51
N GLY A 396 -66.16 -47.00 -3.72
CA GLY A 396 -67.26 -46.12 -4.13
C GLY A 396 -68.61 -46.68 -3.63
N PRO A 397 -69.79 -46.28 -4.13
CA PRO A 397 -70.09 -45.32 -5.20
C PRO A 397 -70.47 -43.90 -4.73
#